data_AF-A0A2N6Q5Q1-F1
#
_entry.id   AF-A0A2N6Q5Q1-F1
#
_cell.length_a   1.000
_cell.length_b   1.000
_cell.length_c   1.000
_cell.angle_alpha   90.00
_cell.angle_beta   90.00
_cell.angle_gamma   90.00
#
_symmetry.space_group_name_H-M   'P 1'
#
loop_
_entity.id
_entity.type
_entity.pdbx_description
1 polymer ?
#
loop_
_entity_poly.entity_id
_entity_poly.type
_entity_poly.pdbx_seq_one_letter_code
_entity_poly.pdbx_strand_id
1 'polypeptide(L)'
;MTNKKEKFDLQPHDIDALADALASFAGGNKFIARMATTSPRGKKGLKLTYQFKIKLRGITKPPVWRRVLVPAHFTFTGFHAVIQEAFGWWNVHLYCFCDRQYGRMLNIAEVREDDWGYAPDFDARKFTVGEFFGDGGIVNKLCYVYDFGDDWTHDITLEKVLDEYSDHATCITGKGACPEEDCGGQWGYEDMKENGEIDDPKFFDLEAAKASVEAVEPEGFGPW
;
A
#
# COMPACT_ATOMS: atom_id res chain seq x y z
N MET A 1 5.33 -15.59 29.68
CA MET A 1 4.22 -14.92 28.97
C MET A 1 4.56 -14.97 27.49
N THR A 2 3.72 -15.61 26.69
CA THR A 2 3.98 -15.97 25.30
C THR A 2 4.07 -14.73 24.43
N ASN A 3 5.25 -14.53 23.83
CA ASN A 3 5.52 -13.50 22.85
C ASN A 3 4.73 -13.81 21.57
N LYS A 4 3.51 -13.27 21.44
CA LYS A 4 2.74 -13.30 20.20
C LYS A 4 3.51 -12.42 19.21
N LYS A 5 4.44 -13.02 18.47
CA LYS A 5 5.03 -12.39 17.29
C LYS A 5 3.86 -12.00 16.38
N GLU A 6 3.68 -10.71 16.18
CA GLU A 6 2.81 -10.15 15.15
C GLU A 6 3.36 -10.62 13.79
N LYS A 7 2.88 -11.75 13.30
CA LYS A 7 3.22 -12.20 11.95
C LYS A 7 2.14 -11.73 10.99
N PHE A 8 2.29 -10.50 10.51
CA PHE A 8 1.73 -10.14 9.21
C PHE A 8 2.57 -10.70 8.06
N ASP A 9 3.69 -11.40 8.33
CA ASP A 9 4.37 -12.21 7.33
C ASP A 9 3.33 -12.88 6.42
N LEU A 10 3.39 -12.60 5.11
CA LEU A 10 2.56 -13.29 4.14
C LEU A 10 2.66 -14.78 4.47
N GLN A 11 1.52 -15.37 4.80
CA GLN A 11 1.47 -16.78 5.13
C GLN A 11 1.78 -17.56 3.85
N PRO A 12 2.18 -18.84 3.93
CA PRO A 12 2.48 -19.62 2.74
C PRO A 12 1.38 -19.55 1.66
N HIS A 13 0.11 -19.56 2.07
CA HIS A 13 -1.02 -19.41 1.14
C HIS A 13 -1.09 -18.02 0.47
N ASP A 14 -0.70 -16.95 1.16
CA ASP A 14 -0.63 -15.61 0.57
C ASP A 14 0.53 -15.54 -0.44
N ILE A 15 1.66 -16.19 -0.13
CA ILE A 15 2.83 -16.29 -1.02
C ILE A 15 2.49 -17.11 -2.27
N ASP A 16 1.81 -18.25 -2.10
CA ASP A 16 1.39 -19.10 -3.22
C ASP A 16 0.40 -18.34 -4.12
N ALA A 17 -0.58 -17.66 -3.54
CA ALA A 17 -1.52 -16.84 -4.30
C ALA A 17 -0.83 -15.69 -5.04
N LEU A 18 0.17 -15.06 -4.41
CA LEU A 18 0.99 -14.04 -5.04
C LEU A 18 1.83 -14.62 -6.18
N ALA A 19 2.46 -15.78 -5.98
CA ALA A 19 3.24 -16.46 -7.01
C ALA A 19 2.37 -16.86 -8.21
N ASP A 20 1.16 -17.36 -7.97
CA ASP A 20 0.18 -17.68 -9.01
C ASP A 20 -0.24 -16.42 -9.78
N ALA A 21 -0.50 -15.31 -9.08
CA ALA A 21 -0.78 -14.02 -9.71
C ALA A 21 0.41 -13.55 -10.55
N LEU A 22 1.64 -13.62 -10.05
CA LEU A 22 2.84 -13.20 -10.79
C LEU A 22 3.12 -14.07 -12.02
N ALA A 23 3.00 -15.39 -11.90
CA ALA A 23 3.15 -16.32 -13.02
C ALA A 23 2.15 -16.03 -14.15
N SER A 24 0.96 -15.54 -13.78
CA SER A 24 -0.08 -15.18 -14.73
C SER A 24 0.19 -13.88 -15.50
N PHE A 25 0.93 -12.93 -14.91
CA PHE A 25 1.42 -11.72 -15.57
C PHE A 25 2.59 -12.05 -16.51
N ALA A 26 3.54 -12.89 -16.06
CA ALA A 26 4.70 -13.32 -16.86
C ALA A 26 4.34 -14.21 -18.06
N GLY A 27 3.25 -14.98 -17.97
CA GLY A 27 2.80 -15.92 -18.98
C GLY A 27 2.05 -15.34 -20.19
N GLY A 28 2.13 -14.02 -20.43
CA GLY A 28 1.65 -13.31 -21.63
C GLY A 28 0.55 -14.02 -22.42
N ASN A 29 -0.71 -13.77 -22.05
CA ASN A 29 -2.01 -14.15 -22.68
C ASN A 29 -2.98 -14.98 -21.84
N LYS A 30 -2.61 -15.53 -20.68
CA LYS A 30 -3.58 -16.31 -19.87
C LYS A 30 -4.50 -15.46 -18.98
N PHE A 31 -4.11 -14.25 -18.59
CA PHE A 31 -5.01 -13.30 -17.92
C PHE A 31 -6.15 -12.83 -18.85
N ILE A 32 -5.83 -12.55 -20.11
CA ILE A 32 -6.83 -12.19 -21.13
C ILE A 32 -7.79 -13.36 -21.39
N ALA A 33 -7.30 -14.60 -21.40
CA ALA A 33 -8.12 -15.78 -21.68
C ALA A 33 -9.05 -16.19 -20.51
N ARG A 34 -8.68 -15.91 -19.25
CA ARG A 34 -9.50 -16.25 -18.08
C ARG A 34 -10.54 -15.16 -17.76
N MET A 35 -10.29 -13.91 -18.10
CA MET A 35 -11.33 -12.85 -18.07
C MET A 35 -12.39 -13.04 -19.17
N ALA A 36 -12.01 -13.56 -20.34
CA ALA A 36 -12.93 -13.67 -21.49
C ALA A 36 -14.00 -14.77 -21.34
N THR A 37 -13.88 -15.69 -20.38
CA THR A 37 -14.79 -16.85 -20.31
C THR A 37 -15.69 -16.93 -19.06
N THR A 38 -15.56 -16.01 -18.09
CA THR A 38 -16.50 -15.96 -16.93
C THR A 38 -16.93 -14.57 -16.46
N SER A 39 -16.67 -13.47 -17.19
CA SER A 39 -17.34 -12.20 -16.89
C SER A 39 -17.34 -11.26 -18.10
N PRO A 40 -18.45 -10.56 -18.41
CA PRO A 40 -18.52 -9.60 -19.52
C PRO A 40 -17.70 -8.31 -19.29
N ARG A 41 -16.77 -8.27 -18.33
CA ARG A 41 -16.00 -7.08 -17.91
C ARG A 41 -14.54 -7.14 -18.39
N GLY A 42 -14.33 -7.26 -19.70
CA GLY A 42 -13.02 -7.20 -20.32
C GLY A 42 -12.74 -5.84 -20.97
N LYS A 43 -11.68 -5.17 -20.50
CA LYS A 43 -10.96 -4.03 -21.10
C LYS A 43 -11.71 -2.68 -21.13
N LYS A 44 -11.16 -1.71 -20.37
CA LYS A 44 -11.66 -0.37 -19.99
C LYS A 44 -12.60 -0.36 -18.76
N GLY A 45 -12.05 0.11 -17.64
CA GLY A 45 -12.82 0.55 -16.46
C GLY A 45 -13.40 -0.57 -15.61
N LEU A 46 -12.56 -1.25 -14.81
CA LEU A 46 -13.08 -1.85 -13.58
C LEU A 46 -13.54 -0.69 -12.69
N LYS A 47 -14.84 -0.40 -12.72
CA LYS A 47 -15.49 0.52 -11.79
C LYS A 47 -15.65 -0.17 -10.44
N LEU A 48 -14.52 -0.42 -9.80
CA LEU A 48 -14.42 -1.01 -8.48
C LEU A 48 -13.73 -0.02 -7.56
N THR A 49 -14.14 -0.02 -6.30
CA THR A 49 -13.43 0.69 -5.24
C THR A 49 -12.95 -0.33 -4.22
N TYR A 50 -11.67 -0.28 -3.89
CA TYR A 50 -11.06 -1.16 -2.92
C TYR A 50 -11.03 -0.52 -1.54
N GLN A 51 -11.47 -1.27 -0.53
CA GLN A 51 -11.24 -0.90 0.87
C GLN A 51 -9.95 -1.56 1.34
N PHE A 52 -8.92 -0.76 1.56
CA PHE A 52 -7.66 -1.22 2.15
C PHE A 52 -7.60 -0.86 3.62
N LYS A 53 -7.00 -1.76 4.41
CA LYS A 53 -6.42 -1.41 5.71
C LYS A 53 -4.91 -1.43 5.58
N ILE A 54 -4.28 -0.33 5.97
CA ILE A 54 -2.83 -0.12 5.94
C ILE A 54 -2.37 0.04 7.38
N LYS A 55 -1.56 -0.88 7.88
CA LYS A 55 -1.04 -0.86 9.26
C LYS A 55 0.47 -0.66 9.23
N LEU A 56 0.98 0.29 10.00
CA LEU A 56 2.41 0.44 10.22
C LEU A 56 2.92 -0.69 11.12
N ARG A 57 3.94 -1.40 10.66
CA ARG A 57 4.51 -2.55 11.37
C ARG A 57 5.31 -2.07 12.58
N GLY A 58 5.32 -2.88 13.64
CA GLY A 58 6.17 -2.65 14.81
C GLY A 58 5.61 -1.64 15.82
N ILE A 59 4.79 -0.68 15.40
CA ILE A 59 4.14 0.27 16.31
C ILE A 59 2.85 -0.34 16.87
N THR A 60 2.81 -0.58 18.18
CA THR A 60 1.72 -1.36 18.83
C THR A 60 1.00 -0.63 19.95
N LYS A 61 1.58 0.43 20.51
CA LYS A 61 1.03 1.15 21.68
C LYS A 61 1.04 2.67 21.46
N PRO A 62 -0.05 3.23 20.94
CA PRO A 62 -1.14 2.54 20.24
C PRO A 62 -0.68 2.05 18.85
N PRO A 63 -1.42 1.12 18.22
CA PRO A 63 -1.10 0.74 16.84
C PRO A 63 -1.47 1.87 15.88
N VAL A 64 -0.62 2.06 14.86
CA VAL A 64 -0.82 3.07 13.81
C VAL A 64 -1.37 2.39 12.55
N TRP A 65 -2.55 2.80 12.12
CA TRP A 65 -3.17 2.27 10.89
C TRP A 65 -4.20 3.24 10.29
N ARG A 66 -4.47 3.07 9.01
CA ARG A 66 -5.48 3.80 8.23
C ARG A 66 -6.35 2.82 7.44
N ARG A 67 -7.60 3.20 7.21
CA ARG A 67 -8.48 2.55 6.22
C ARG A 67 -8.82 3.55 5.15
N VAL A 68 -8.59 3.14 3.92
CA VAL A 68 -8.79 3.99 2.74
C VAL A 68 -9.67 3.26 1.72
N LEU A 69 -10.47 4.04 1.01
CA LEU A 69 -11.13 3.63 -0.22
C LEU A 69 -10.28 4.11 -1.38
N VAL A 70 -9.95 3.24 -2.33
CA VAL A 70 -9.11 3.57 -3.49
C VAL A 70 -9.75 3.01 -4.75
N PRO A 71 -10.02 3.84 -5.77
CA PRO A 71 -10.52 3.37 -7.06
C PRO A 71 -9.52 2.43 -7.73
N ALA A 72 -10.01 1.35 -8.35
CA ALA A 72 -9.15 0.31 -8.92
C ALA A 72 -8.24 0.79 -10.07
N HIS A 73 -8.52 1.96 -10.65
CA HIS A 73 -7.73 2.54 -11.73
C HIS A 73 -6.52 3.35 -11.26
N PHE A 74 -6.35 3.55 -9.94
CA PHE A 74 -5.18 4.24 -9.40
C PHE A 74 -3.92 3.43 -9.72
N THR A 75 -2.85 4.13 -10.12
CA THR A 75 -1.53 3.52 -10.27
C THR A 75 -0.94 3.22 -8.89
N PHE A 76 0.13 2.43 -8.82
CA PHE A 76 0.85 2.25 -7.56
C PHE A 76 1.54 3.54 -7.08
N THR A 77 1.90 4.47 -7.97
CA THR A 77 2.30 5.84 -7.59
C THR A 77 1.14 6.64 -7.00
N GLY A 78 -0.07 6.51 -7.57
CA GLY A 78 -1.29 7.05 -6.98
C GLY A 78 -1.59 6.48 -5.60
N PHE A 79 -1.44 5.16 -5.45
CA PHE A 79 -1.66 4.50 -4.16
C PHE A 79 -0.59 4.87 -3.13
N HIS A 80 0.67 5.04 -3.55
CA HIS A 80 1.73 5.62 -2.72
C HIS A 80 1.33 7.01 -2.20
N ALA A 81 0.85 7.90 -3.07
CA ALA A 81 0.38 9.22 -2.66
C ALA A 81 -0.79 9.15 -1.66
N VAL A 82 -1.74 8.23 -1.84
CA VAL A 82 -2.80 7.97 -0.86
C VAL A 82 -2.24 7.56 0.51
N ILE A 83 -1.20 6.71 0.54
CA ILE A 83 -0.56 6.30 1.80
C ILE A 83 0.14 7.51 2.44
N GLN A 84 0.92 8.29 1.68
CA GLN A 84 1.61 9.47 2.17
C GLN A 84 0.64 10.46 2.81
N GLU A 85 -0.45 10.81 2.12
CA GLU A 85 -1.46 11.74 2.63
C GLU A 85 -2.24 11.18 3.83
N ALA A 86 -2.55 9.88 3.84
CA ALA A 86 -3.26 9.27 4.97
C ALA A 86 -2.41 9.19 6.25
N PHE A 87 -1.09 9.13 6.10
CA PHE A 87 -0.13 9.07 7.20
C PHE A 87 0.45 10.46 7.54
N GLY A 88 0.36 11.45 6.64
CA GLY A 88 0.86 12.81 6.86
C GLY A 88 2.36 12.97 6.59
N TRP A 89 2.90 12.12 5.72
CA TRP A 89 4.30 12.17 5.29
C TRP A 89 4.49 13.04 4.05
N TRP A 90 5.75 13.37 3.75
CA TRP A 90 6.11 14.42 2.80
C TRP A 90 6.61 13.90 1.46
N ASN A 91 6.64 12.57 1.28
CA ASN A 91 7.11 11.94 0.05
C ASN A 91 8.54 12.39 -0.34
N VAL A 92 9.44 12.43 0.63
CA VAL A 92 10.83 12.88 0.44
C VAL A 92 11.82 11.72 0.32
N HIS A 93 11.37 10.48 0.54
CA HIS A 93 12.19 9.27 0.43
C HIS A 93 11.71 8.30 -0.66
N LEU A 94 12.57 7.33 -0.99
CA LEU A 94 12.22 6.22 -1.87
C LEU A 94 11.19 5.29 -1.23
N TYR A 95 10.44 4.59 -2.08
CA TYR A 95 9.47 3.59 -1.66
C TYR A 95 9.45 2.39 -2.61
N CYS A 96 8.88 1.27 -2.14
CA CYS A 96 8.48 0.17 -3.00
C CYS A 96 7.28 -0.58 -2.41
N PHE A 97 6.59 -1.32 -3.28
CA PHE A 97 5.66 -2.37 -2.87
C PHE A 97 6.24 -3.75 -3.19
N CYS A 98 6.13 -4.68 -2.25
CA CYS A 98 6.78 -5.98 -2.34
C CYS A 98 5.98 -7.08 -1.63
N ASP A 99 6.41 -8.34 -1.79
CA ASP A 99 5.80 -9.48 -1.11
C ASP A 99 5.96 -9.40 0.41
N ARG A 100 7.12 -8.95 0.87
CA ARG A 100 7.42 -8.67 2.27
C ARG A 100 8.60 -7.72 2.33
N GLN A 101 8.85 -7.14 3.49
CA GLN A 101 10.08 -6.40 3.76
C GLN A 101 11.31 -7.25 3.38
N TYR A 102 12.14 -6.74 2.48
CA TYR A 102 13.28 -7.44 1.86
C TYR A 102 12.93 -8.70 1.05
N GLY A 103 11.67 -8.81 0.64
CA GLY A 103 11.19 -9.80 -0.33
C GLY A 103 11.91 -9.65 -1.67
N ARG A 104 11.91 -10.74 -2.44
CA ARG A 104 12.55 -10.79 -3.77
C ARG A 104 11.63 -11.37 -4.83
N MET A 105 10.37 -11.64 -4.49
CA MET A 105 9.41 -12.23 -5.43
C MET A 105 8.64 -11.16 -6.20
N LEU A 106 8.45 -10.00 -5.59
CA LEU A 106 7.77 -8.87 -6.20
C LEU A 106 8.45 -7.57 -5.78
N ASN A 107 8.73 -6.72 -6.76
CA ASN A 107 9.10 -5.34 -6.58
C ASN A 107 8.32 -4.45 -7.55
N ILE A 108 7.40 -3.64 -7.00
CA ILE A 108 6.69 -2.58 -7.73
C ILE A 108 7.25 -1.26 -7.21
N ALA A 109 7.95 -0.53 -8.07
CA ALA A 109 8.57 0.74 -7.73
C ALA A 109 8.61 1.63 -8.98
N GLU A 110 8.94 2.90 -8.81
CA GLU A 110 9.17 3.78 -9.96
C GLU A 110 10.46 3.39 -10.68
N VAL A 111 10.42 3.34 -12.02
CA VAL A 111 11.63 3.15 -12.82
C VAL A 111 12.46 4.42 -12.77
N ARG A 112 13.73 4.30 -12.37
CA ARG A 112 14.68 5.42 -12.34
C ARG A 112 15.80 5.23 -13.36
N GLU A 113 16.27 6.33 -13.93
CA GLU A 113 17.35 6.30 -14.93
C GLU A 113 18.71 5.97 -14.31
N ASP A 114 18.88 6.23 -13.01
CA ASP A 114 20.10 6.01 -12.23
C ASP A 114 20.18 4.61 -11.61
N ASP A 115 19.20 3.74 -11.83
CA ASP A 115 19.22 2.37 -11.33
C ASP A 115 20.22 1.52 -12.14
N TRP A 116 21.37 1.22 -11.50
CA TRP A 116 22.48 0.44 -12.05
C TRP A 116 22.17 -1.06 -12.23
N GLY A 117 21.12 -1.37 -13.00
CA GLY A 117 20.75 -2.73 -13.40
C GLY A 117 19.72 -3.43 -12.51
N TYR A 118 19.02 -2.70 -11.64
CA TYR A 118 17.95 -3.23 -10.78
C TYR A 118 16.61 -2.61 -11.16
N ALA A 119 16.04 -3.02 -12.29
CA ALA A 119 14.69 -2.58 -12.68
C ALA A 119 13.63 -3.25 -11.78
N PRO A 120 12.56 -2.53 -11.40
CA PRO A 120 11.41 -3.16 -10.75
C PRO A 120 10.72 -4.14 -11.69
N ASP A 121 10.01 -5.12 -11.12
CA ASP A 121 9.20 -6.07 -11.90
C ASP A 121 8.05 -5.35 -12.61
N PHE A 122 7.49 -4.32 -11.96
CA PHE A 122 6.45 -3.46 -12.52
C PHE A 122 6.72 -1.99 -12.19
N ASP A 123 6.53 -1.12 -13.18
CA ASP A 123 6.62 0.33 -13.04
C ASP A 123 5.40 0.88 -12.30
N ALA A 124 5.62 1.40 -11.08
CA ALA A 124 4.56 1.91 -10.21
C ALA A 124 3.74 3.06 -10.84
N ARG A 125 4.34 3.79 -11.79
CA ARG A 125 3.68 4.90 -12.51
C ARG A 125 2.66 4.43 -13.55
N LYS A 126 2.70 3.15 -13.92
CA LYS A 126 1.87 2.57 -14.99
C LYS A 126 0.99 1.44 -14.49
N PHE A 127 1.50 0.62 -13.59
CA PHE A 127 0.79 -0.54 -13.07
C PHE A 127 -0.26 -0.11 -12.05
N THR A 128 -1.48 -0.59 -12.21
CA THR A 128 -2.61 -0.18 -11.38
C THR A 128 -2.90 -1.15 -10.25
N VAL A 129 -3.49 -0.66 -9.17
CA VAL A 129 -3.96 -1.51 -8.06
C VAL A 129 -5.01 -2.51 -8.53
N GLY A 130 -5.81 -2.16 -9.55
CA GLY A 130 -6.81 -3.05 -10.14
C GLY A 130 -6.24 -4.16 -10.99
N GLU A 131 -5.14 -3.89 -11.72
CA GLU A 131 -4.41 -4.95 -12.41
C GLU A 131 -3.84 -5.97 -11.41
N PHE A 132 -3.34 -5.51 -10.26
CA PHE A 132 -2.76 -6.38 -9.24
C PHE A 132 -3.81 -7.16 -8.42
N PHE A 133 -4.79 -6.47 -7.84
CA PHE A 133 -5.76 -7.08 -6.92
C PHE A 133 -6.97 -7.71 -7.62
N GLY A 134 -7.32 -7.28 -8.84
CA GLY A 134 -8.44 -7.83 -9.60
C GLY A 134 -9.78 -7.76 -8.85
N ASP A 135 -10.48 -8.88 -8.71
CA ASP A 135 -11.71 -8.98 -7.93
C ASP A 135 -11.48 -9.29 -6.44
N GLY A 136 -10.22 -9.30 -5.98
CA GLY A 136 -9.82 -9.63 -4.61
C GLY A 136 -9.87 -11.13 -4.28
N GLY A 137 -10.10 -12.00 -5.27
CA GLY A 137 -10.23 -13.44 -5.06
C GLY A 137 -8.92 -14.22 -4.97
N ILE A 138 -7.78 -13.62 -5.36
CA ILE A 138 -6.46 -14.27 -5.40
C ILE A 138 -5.51 -13.60 -4.41
N VAL A 139 -5.18 -12.33 -4.63
CA VAL A 139 -4.28 -11.57 -3.78
C VAL A 139 -5.08 -10.61 -2.92
N ASN A 140 -4.80 -10.56 -1.62
CA ASN A 140 -5.44 -9.62 -0.69
C ASN A 140 -4.46 -8.96 0.28
N LYS A 141 -3.16 -9.22 0.15
CA LYS A 141 -2.12 -8.63 1.00
C LYS A 141 -0.94 -8.17 0.16
N LEU A 142 -0.29 -7.12 0.64
CA LEU A 142 0.91 -6.55 0.05
C LEU A 142 1.73 -5.85 1.14
N CYS A 143 3.03 -5.71 0.93
CA CYS A 143 3.92 -4.92 1.77
C CYS A 143 4.25 -3.60 1.07
N TYR A 144 4.27 -2.50 1.80
CA TYR A 144 4.76 -1.21 1.33
C TYR A 144 5.88 -0.74 2.25
N VAL A 145 7.04 -0.41 1.67
CA VAL A 145 8.20 0.09 2.42
C VAL A 145 8.46 1.51 1.96
N TYR A 146 8.54 2.42 2.92
CA TYR A 146 8.86 3.83 2.72
C TYR A 146 10.10 4.20 3.53
N ASP A 147 10.92 5.07 2.95
CA ASP A 147 12.23 5.45 3.47
C ASP A 147 13.14 4.24 3.71
N PHE A 148 14.09 4.01 2.80
CA PHE A 148 15.03 2.90 2.92
C PHE A 148 16.09 3.13 4.02
N GLY A 149 16.14 4.33 4.61
CA GLY A 149 16.92 4.62 5.82
C GLY A 149 16.19 4.15 7.08
N ASP A 150 15.00 4.69 7.34
CA ASP A 150 14.21 4.39 8.54
C ASP A 150 13.37 3.10 8.46
N ASP A 151 13.17 2.60 7.25
CA ASP A 151 12.55 1.32 6.91
C ASP A 151 11.09 1.18 7.40
N TRP A 152 10.30 2.22 7.13
CA TRP A 152 8.88 2.27 7.47
C TRP A 152 8.08 1.24 6.68
N THR A 153 7.86 0.09 7.30
CA THR A 153 7.16 -1.03 6.69
C THR A 153 5.67 -1.03 7.04
N HIS A 154 4.84 -1.16 6.01
CA HIS A 154 3.39 -1.22 6.12
C HIS A 154 2.85 -2.54 5.60
N ASP A 155 1.90 -3.02 6.38
CA ASP A 155 1.08 -4.18 6.11
C ASP A 155 -0.21 -3.72 5.43
N ILE A 156 -0.37 -4.00 4.14
CA ILE A 156 -1.55 -3.64 3.35
C ILE A 156 -2.45 -4.87 3.23
N THR A 157 -3.73 -4.71 3.59
CA THR A 157 -4.76 -5.75 3.44
C THR A 157 -5.94 -5.19 2.65
N LEU A 158 -6.30 -5.85 1.55
CA LEU A 158 -7.58 -5.64 0.87
C LEU A 158 -8.68 -6.28 1.71
N GLU A 159 -9.48 -5.45 2.39
CA GLU A 159 -10.57 -5.92 3.24
C GLU A 159 -11.85 -6.17 2.43
N LYS A 160 -12.12 -5.34 1.40
CA LYS A 160 -13.34 -5.45 0.55
C LYS A 160 -13.10 -4.92 -0.85
N VAL A 161 -13.83 -5.51 -1.80
CA VAL A 161 -14.07 -4.94 -3.14
C VAL A 161 -15.51 -4.45 -3.18
N LEU A 162 -15.70 -3.17 -3.45
CA LEU A 162 -17.00 -2.51 -3.46
C LEU A 162 -17.47 -2.32 -4.91
N ASP A 163 -18.76 -2.60 -5.14
CA ASP A 163 -19.43 -2.32 -6.42
C ASP A 163 -19.79 -0.83 -6.57
N GLU A 164 -19.89 -0.10 -5.46
CA GLU A 164 -20.05 1.35 -5.48
C GLU A 164 -18.72 1.99 -5.84
N TYR A 165 -18.71 2.64 -6.99
CA TYR A 165 -17.53 3.27 -7.56
C TYR A 165 -17.45 4.73 -7.14
N SER A 166 -16.29 5.11 -6.60
CA SER A 166 -15.86 6.50 -6.44
C SER A 166 -14.77 6.84 -7.47
N ASP A 167 -14.72 8.09 -7.91
CA ASP A 167 -13.64 8.62 -8.76
C ASP A 167 -12.42 9.08 -7.96
N HIS A 168 -12.54 9.25 -6.64
CA HIS A 168 -11.45 9.70 -5.76
C HIS A 168 -11.20 8.70 -4.63
N ALA A 169 -9.99 8.76 -4.07
CA ALA A 169 -9.64 8.03 -2.86
C ALA A 169 -10.18 8.74 -1.61
N THR A 170 -10.42 8.00 -0.52
CA THR A 170 -10.92 8.60 0.74
C THR A 170 -10.36 7.87 1.95
N CYS A 171 -9.82 8.58 2.94
CA CYS A 171 -9.57 8.01 4.26
C CYS A 171 -10.87 7.97 5.06
N ILE A 172 -11.30 6.77 5.49
CA ILE A 172 -12.60 6.58 6.14
C ILE A 172 -12.49 6.38 7.66
N THR A 173 -11.33 5.94 8.16
CA THR A 173 -11.06 5.80 9.59
C THR A 173 -9.58 5.45 9.81
N GLY A 174 -9.08 5.63 11.02
CA GLY A 174 -7.71 5.29 11.40
C GLY A 174 -7.51 5.34 12.90
N LYS A 175 -6.29 5.06 13.34
CA LYS A 175 -5.88 5.18 14.75
C LYS A 175 -4.38 5.41 14.84
N GLY A 176 -3.96 6.12 15.88
CA GLY A 176 -2.57 6.32 16.25
C GLY A 176 -1.94 7.44 15.43
N ALA A 177 -1.19 8.29 16.12
CA ALA A 177 -0.39 9.32 15.50
C ALA A 177 0.63 8.67 14.56
N CYS A 178 0.85 9.26 13.39
CA CYS A 178 1.91 8.78 12.52
C CYS A 178 3.27 9.21 13.10
N PRO A 179 4.32 8.39 12.97
CA PRO A 179 5.68 8.87 13.13
C PRO A 179 5.98 10.05 12.22
N GLU A 180 6.75 11.01 12.74
CA GLU A 180 7.27 12.11 11.95
C GLU A 180 8.28 11.60 10.91
N GLU A 181 8.46 12.33 9.82
CA GLU A 181 9.55 12.07 8.87
C GLU A 181 10.90 12.12 9.58
N ASP A 182 11.86 11.31 9.11
CA ASP A 182 13.24 11.27 9.61
C ASP A 182 13.40 11.06 11.13
N CYS A 183 12.41 10.47 11.81
CA CYS A 183 12.46 10.30 13.27
C CYS A 183 13.32 9.10 13.71
N GLY A 184 14.07 8.46 12.81
CA GLY A 184 14.98 7.35 13.13
C GLY A 184 14.26 6.01 13.20
N GLY A 185 13.24 5.83 12.37
CA GLY A 185 12.47 4.61 12.24
C GLY A 185 11.67 4.26 13.49
N GLN A 186 11.25 2.99 13.55
CA GLN A 186 10.43 2.48 14.66
C GLN A 186 11.02 2.78 16.04
N TRP A 187 12.34 2.63 16.17
CA TRP A 187 13.01 2.80 17.47
C TRP A 187 13.00 4.24 17.94
N GLY A 188 13.32 5.19 17.05
CA GLY A 188 13.28 6.61 17.40
C GLY A 188 11.86 7.06 17.75
N TYR A 189 10.85 6.61 17.01
CA TYR A 189 9.45 6.94 17.35
C TYR A 189 9.00 6.37 18.71
N GLU A 190 9.36 5.13 19.04
CA GLU A 190 9.04 4.56 20.35
C GLU A 190 9.76 5.31 21.49
N ASP A 191 11.01 5.74 21.30
CA ASP A 191 11.76 6.54 22.27
C ASP A 191 11.11 7.92 22.49
N MET A 192 10.71 8.61 21.42
CA MET A 192 9.98 9.89 21.51
C MET A 192 8.68 9.76 22.32
N LYS A 193 7.95 8.64 22.16
CA LYS A 193 6.74 8.37 22.96
C LYS A 193 7.05 8.14 24.43
N GLU A 194 8.13 7.41 24.73
CA GLU A 194 8.54 7.12 26.10
C GLU A 194 9.03 8.38 26.82
N ASN A 195 9.72 9.27 26.10
CA ASN A 195 10.27 10.51 26.62
C ASN A 195 9.27 11.68 26.64
N GLY A 196 8.08 11.50 26.07
CA GLY A 196 7.00 12.50 26.08
C GLY A 196 7.19 13.64 25.09
N GLU A 197 7.95 13.41 24.02
CA GLU A 197 8.16 14.38 22.93
C GLU A 197 6.95 14.44 21.97
N ILE A 198 6.05 13.46 22.06
CA ILE A 198 4.81 13.40 21.29
C ILE A 198 3.62 13.76 22.18
N ASP A 199 2.89 14.82 21.81
CA ASP A 199 1.76 15.38 22.58
C ASP A 199 0.66 14.34 22.90
N ASP A 200 0.13 13.63 21.89
CA ASP A 200 -0.75 12.47 22.08
C ASP A 200 -0.49 11.40 21.01
N PRO A 201 0.20 10.29 21.34
CA PRO A 201 0.51 9.24 20.38
C PRO A 201 -0.74 8.49 19.86
N LYS A 202 -1.93 8.72 20.45
CA LYS A 202 -3.20 8.15 19.99
C LYS A 202 -3.94 9.04 19.00
N PHE A 203 -3.63 10.33 18.96
CA PHE A 203 -4.37 11.28 18.15
C PHE A 203 -4.19 11.00 16.66
N PHE A 204 -5.31 10.95 15.94
CA PHE A 204 -5.35 10.85 14.49
C PHE A 204 -6.46 11.78 14.00
N ASP A 205 -6.09 12.77 13.21
CA ASP A 205 -7.04 13.69 12.59
C ASP A 205 -7.61 13.08 11.31
N LEU A 206 -8.79 12.47 11.44
CA LEU A 206 -9.48 11.85 10.31
C LEU A 206 -9.94 12.89 9.28
N GLU A 207 -10.38 14.07 9.69
CA GLU A 207 -10.91 15.06 8.76
C GLU A 207 -9.79 15.65 7.91
N ALA A 208 -8.63 15.94 8.51
CA ALA A 208 -7.44 16.36 7.77
C ALA A 208 -6.97 15.27 6.79
N ALA A 209 -6.81 14.02 7.27
CA ALA A 209 -6.38 12.91 6.43
C ALA A 209 -7.37 12.62 5.29
N LYS A 210 -8.67 12.75 5.55
CA LYS A 210 -9.71 12.60 4.53
C LYS A 210 -9.59 13.68 3.46
N ALA A 211 -9.48 14.95 3.85
CA ALA A 211 -9.36 16.07 2.92
C ALA A 211 -8.11 15.95 2.02
N SER A 212 -6.98 15.58 2.61
CA SER A 212 -5.73 15.33 1.89
C SER A 212 -5.85 14.16 0.91
N VAL A 213 -6.38 13.02 1.35
CA VAL A 213 -6.51 11.83 0.49
C VAL A 213 -7.50 12.04 -0.66
N GLU A 214 -8.58 12.80 -0.45
CA GLU A 214 -9.55 13.14 -1.50
C GLU A 214 -8.96 14.06 -2.60
N ALA A 215 -7.85 14.75 -2.32
CA ALA A 215 -7.14 15.58 -3.28
C ALA A 215 -6.11 14.80 -4.12
N VAL A 216 -5.87 13.52 -3.82
CA VAL A 216 -4.91 12.69 -4.56
C VAL A 216 -5.49 12.28 -5.91
N GLU A 217 -4.76 12.61 -6.98
CA GLU A 217 -5.08 12.18 -8.34
C GLU A 217 -4.71 10.70 -8.58
N PRO A 218 -5.35 10.00 -9.54
CA PRO A 218 -5.12 8.58 -9.77
C PRO A 218 -3.68 8.18 -10.10
N GLU A 219 -2.92 9.07 -10.73
CA GLU A 219 -1.52 8.89 -11.06
C GLU A 219 -0.56 9.34 -9.93
N GLY A 220 -1.08 9.91 -8.84
CA GLY A 220 -0.35 10.35 -7.67
C GLY A 220 0.02 11.83 -7.70
N PHE A 221 1.15 12.17 -7.08
CA PHE A 221 1.65 13.53 -7.09
C PHE A 221 1.94 13.98 -8.52
N GLY A 222 1.59 15.23 -8.85
CA GLY A 222 1.95 15.83 -10.12
C GLY A 222 3.48 15.79 -10.34
N PRO A 223 3.95 15.89 -11.59
CA PRO A 223 5.38 15.92 -11.86
C PRO A 223 6.04 17.08 -11.10
N TRP A 224 7.09 16.77 -10.34
CA TRP A 224 7.98 17.72 -9.69
C TRP A 224 8.82 18.49 -10.71
#